data_AF-A0A127B6S2-F1
#
_entry.id   AF-A0A127B6S2-F1
#
_cell.length_a   1.000
_cell.length_b   1.000
_cell.length_c   1.000
_cell.angle_alpha   90.00
_cell.angle_beta   90.00
_cell.angle_gamma   90.00
#
_symmetry.space_group_name_H-M   'P 1'
#
loop_
_entity.id
_entity.type
_entity.pdbx_description
1 polymer ?
#
loop_
_entity_poly.entity_id
_entity_poly.type
_entity_poly.pdbx_seq_one_letter_code
_entity_poly.pdbx_strand_id
1 'polypeptide(L)'
;MKEFISNLVIRWMGKDMDSDVEKVLRLFQRRETQEAVSEWIVQLAKKIHERPEDIIWFFEIKRLRDEVEKLTETLADEELDVWEEENIETNISLEELIEISRRDYRKFKRIEEKLKELGVV
;
A
#
# COMPACT_ATOMS: atom_id res chain seq x y z
N MET A 1 0.60 -4.59 32.51
CA MET A 1 -0.32 -3.58 31.92
C MET A 1 -0.69 -3.89 30.47
N LYS A 2 0.26 -4.34 29.61
CA LYS A 2 -0.03 -4.83 28.24
C LYS A 2 -0.99 -6.03 28.17
N GLU A 3 -0.94 -6.96 29.12
CA GLU A 3 -1.85 -8.13 29.16
C GLU A 3 -3.29 -7.77 29.53
N PHE A 4 -3.53 -6.68 30.27
CA PHE A 4 -4.87 -6.30 30.71
C PHE A 4 -5.65 -5.62 29.58
N ILE A 5 -4.98 -4.77 28.80
CA ILE A 5 -5.56 -4.14 27.60
C ILE A 5 -5.77 -5.19 26.50
N SER A 6 -4.81 -6.11 26.30
CA SER A 6 -4.96 -7.20 25.32
C SER A 6 -6.12 -8.13 25.67
N ASN A 7 -6.31 -8.52 26.93
CA ASN A 7 -7.46 -9.33 27.35
C ASN A 7 -8.80 -8.59 27.31
N LEU A 8 -8.81 -7.25 27.50
CA LEU A 8 -10.04 -6.45 27.41
C LEU A 8 -10.48 -6.27 25.94
N VAL A 9 -9.52 -6.06 25.04
CA VAL A 9 -9.74 -5.91 23.58
C VAL A 9 -10.17 -7.24 22.96
N ILE A 10 -9.50 -8.35 23.29
CA ILE A 10 -9.87 -9.71 22.82
C ILE A 10 -11.28 -10.11 23.30
N ARG A 11 -11.65 -9.73 24.54
CA ARG A 11 -12.97 -10.04 25.11
C ARG A 11 -14.12 -9.21 24.52
N TRP A 12 -13.83 -8.03 23.97
CA TRP A 12 -14.83 -7.16 23.32
C TRP A 12 -14.89 -7.32 21.79
N MET A 13 -13.81 -7.78 21.15
CA MET A 13 -13.69 -7.86 19.68
C MET A 13 -13.73 -9.28 19.10
N GLY A 14 -13.59 -10.32 19.92
CA GLY A 14 -13.30 -11.70 19.50
C GLY A 14 -14.47 -12.59 19.07
N LYS A 15 -15.54 -12.07 18.45
CA LYS A 15 -16.57 -12.97 17.87
C LYS A 15 -16.96 -12.72 16.42
N ASP A 16 -16.97 -11.47 15.97
CA ASP A 16 -17.46 -11.17 14.62
C ASP A 16 -16.33 -10.81 13.63
N MET A 17 -15.24 -10.18 14.10
CA MET A 17 -14.19 -9.67 13.19
C MET A 17 -13.16 -10.75 12.75
N ASP A 18 -12.86 -11.73 13.61
CA ASP A 18 -12.00 -12.88 13.25
C ASP A 18 -12.63 -13.73 12.13
N SER A 19 -13.95 -13.87 12.14
CA SER A 19 -14.70 -14.59 11.08
C SER A 19 -14.51 -13.92 9.71
N ASP A 20 -14.54 -12.59 9.67
CA ASP A 20 -14.51 -11.86 8.40
C ASP A 20 -13.10 -11.72 7.86
N VAL A 21 -12.10 -11.54 8.73
CA VAL A 21 -10.68 -11.60 8.34
C VAL A 21 -10.33 -13.00 7.84
N GLU A 22 -10.78 -14.06 8.53
CA GLU A 22 -10.52 -15.44 8.10
C GLU A 22 -11.26 -15.81 6.81
N LYS A 23 -12.48 -15.30 6.58
CA LYS A 23 -13.20 -15.43 5.30
C LYS A 23 -12.49 -14.68 4.18
N VAL A 24 -12.02 -13.46 4.42
CA VAL A 24 -11.26 -12.67 3.43
C VAL A 24 -9.96 -13.41 3.08
N LEU A 25 -9.23 -13.91 4.07
CA LEU A 25 -8.03 -14.71 3.85
C LEU A 25 -8.33 -16.02 3.08
N ARG A 26 -9.44 -16.70 3.39
CA ARG A 26 -9.89 -17.90 2.65
C ARG A 26 -10.36 -17.58 1.22
N LEU A 27 -10.90 -16.39 0.97
CA LEU A 27 -11.21 -15.92 -0.39
C LEU A 27 -9.92 -15.68 -1.18
N PHE A 28 -8.94 -14.98 -0.61
CA PHE A 28 -7.64 -14.74 -1.27
C PHE A 28 -6.79 -16.00 -1.46
N GLN A 29 -7.01 -17.06 -0.67
CA GLN A 29 -6.36 -18.37 -0.85
C GLN A 29 -6.94 -19.22 -1.98
N ARG A 30 -8.09 -18.85 -2.57
CA ARG A 30 -8.64 -19.56 -3.73
C ARG A 30 -7.93 -19.09 -5.00
N ARG A 31 -7.43 -20.04 -5.80
CA ARG A 31 -6.84 -19.78 -7.13
C ARG A 31 -7.73 -18.89 -8.00
N GLU A 32 -9.04 -19.11 -7.95
CA GLU A 32 -10.05 -18.32 -8.67
C GLU A 32 -9.99 -16.82 -8.32
N THR A 33 -9.69 -16.45 -7.07
CA THR A 33 -9.59 -15.05 -6.64
C THR A 33 -8.27 -14.42 -7.09
N GLN A 34 -7.17 -15.17 -7.09
CA GLN A 34 -5.90 -14.70 -7.64
C GLN A 34 -5.97 -14.54 -9.16
N GLU A 35 -6.65 -15.46 -9.86
CA GLU A 35 -6.91 -15.38 -11.30
C GLU A 35 -7.80 -14.19 -11.63
N ALA A 36 -8.90 -14.00 -10.91
CA ALA A 36 -9.79 -12.86 -11.10
C ALA A 36 -9.12 -11.50 -10.87
N VAL A 37 -8.27 -11.37 -9.85
CA VAL A 37 -7.48 -10.15 -9.59
C VAL A 37 -6.47 -9.92 -10.72
N SER A 38 -5.81 -10.98 -11.18
CA SER A 38 -4.83 -10.89 -12.27
C SER A 38 -5.49 -10.49 -13.59
N GLU A 39 -6.65 -11.07 -13.92
CA GLU A 39 -7.45 -10.69 -15.08
C GLU A 39 -7.93 -9.24 -14.99
N TRP A 40 -8.39 -8.81 -13.82
CA TRP A 40 -8.81 -7.44 -13.58
C TRP A 40 -7.66 -6.44 -13.79
N ILE A 41 -6.47 -6.73 -13.27
CA ILE A 41 -5.26 -5.90 -13.49
C ILE A 41 -4.94 -5.80 -14.98
N VAL A 42 -4.98 -6.92 -15.71
CA VAL A 42 -4.70 -6.94 -17.16
C VAL A 42 -5.74 -6.13 -17.94
N GLN A 43 -7.02 -6.22 -17.58
CA GLN A 43 -8.08 -5.43 -18.22
C GLN A 43 -7.93 -3.93 -17.93
N LEU A 44 -7.60 -3.59 -16.69
CA LEU A 44 -7.37 -2.21 -16.28
C LEU A 44 -6.18 -1.59 -17.03
N ALA A 45 -5.07 -2.32 -17.08
CA ALA A 45 -3.86 -1.94 -17.82
C ALA A 45 -4.17 -1.69 -19.31
N LYS A 46 -4.92 -2.59 -19.95
CA LYS A 46 -5.38 -2.43 -21.34
C LYS A 46 -6.23 -1.17 -21.52
N LYS A 47 -7.15 -0.91 -20.59
CA LYS A 47 -8.11 0.21 -20.67
C LYS A 47 -7.42 1.58 -20.54
N ILE A 48 -6.37 1.67 -19.73
CA ILE A 48 -5.63 2.93 -19.54
C ILE A 48 -4.32 3.01 -20.34
N HIS A 49 -4.07 2.01 -21.21
CA HIS A 49 -2.87 1.89 -22.02
C HIS A 49 -1.57 1.93 -21.20
N GLU A 50 -1.54 1.16 -20.12
CA GLU A 50 -0.35 0.93 -19.29
C GLU A 50 -0.02 -0.57 -19.26
N ARG A 51 1.13 -0.93 -18.69
CA ARG A 51 1.46 -2.34 -18.47
C ARG A 51 0.86 -2.83 -17.14
N PRO A 52 0.48 -4.10 -17.03
CA PRO A 52 0.01 -4.69 -15.76
C PRO A 52 0.94 -4.41 -14.58
N GLU A 53 2.25 -4.46 -14.79
CA GLU A 53 3.27 -4.18 -13.77
C GLU A 53 3.21 -2.74 -13.28
N ASP A 54 2.83 -1.79 -14.14
CA ASP A 54 2.71 -0.38 -13.78
C ASP A 54 1.46 -0.14 -12.91
N ILE A 55 0.40 -0.94 -13.10
CA ILE A 55 -0.80 -0.93 -12.24
C ILE A 55 -0.46 -1.47 -10.85
N ILE A 56 0.22 -2.62 -10.78
CA ILE A 56 0.65 -3.23 -9.52
C ILE A 56 1.53 -2.26 -8.75
N TRP A 57 2.56 -1.73 -9.42
CA TRP A 57 3.47 -0.74 -8.85
C TRP A 57 2.71 0.49 -8.34
N PHE A 58 1.72 1.00 -9.07
CA PHE A 58 0.93 2.15 -8.62
C PHE A 58 0.21 1.88 -7.30
N PHE A 59 -0.46 0.73 -7.16
CA PHE A 59 -1.18 0.38 -5.94
C PHE A 59 -0.25 0.13 -4.75
N GLU A 60 0.92 -0.46 -4.99
CA GLU A 60 1.96 -0.62 -3.97
C GLU A 60 2.46 0.73 -3.46
N ILE A 61 2.83 1.64 -4.35
CA ILE A 61 3.28 3.00 -3.98
C ILE A 61 2.17 3.80 -3.30
N LYS A 62 0.92 3.70 -3.79
CA LYS A 62 -0.21 4.37 -3.16
C LYS A 62 -0.42 3.87 -1.73
N ARG A 63 -0.36 2.56 -1.50
CA ARG A 63 -0.48 1.97 -0.16
C ARG A 63 0.62 2.48 0.77
N LEU A 64 1.88 2.46 0.31
CA LEU A 64 3.02 2.96 1.09
C LEU A 64 2.86 4.44 1.43
N ARG A 65 2.43 5.27 0.48
CA ARG A 65 2.14 6.69 0.73
C ARG A 65 1.05 6.86 1.79
N ASP A 66 -0.06 6.15 1.65
CA ASP A 66 -1.18 6.25 2.60
C ASP A 66 -0.78 5.73 4.00
N GLU A 67 0.14 4.76 4.09
CA GLU A 67 0.74 4.28 5.35
C GLU A 67 1.66 5.34 5.98
N VAL A 68 2.53 5.98 5.18
CA VAL A 68 3.40 7.07 5.63
C VAL A 68 2.59 8.28 6.10
N GLU A 69 1.57 8.69 5.35
CA GLU A 69 0.70 9.81 5.75
C GLU A 69 0.04 9.55 7.11
N LYS A 70 -0.49 8.35 7.33
CA LYS A 70 -1.07 7.96 8.63
C LYS A 70 -0.05 7.98 9.76
N LEU A 71 1.18 7.54 9.51
CA LEU A 71 2.25 7.60 10.51
C LEU A 71 2.58 9.06 10.85
N THR A 72 2.71 9.93 9.85
CA THR A 72 2.97 11.37 10.10
C THR A 72 1.83 12.07 10.83
N GLU A 73 0.60 11.59 10.73
CA GLU A 73 -0.55 12.12 11.47
C GLU A 73 -0.63 11.60 12.92
N THR A 74 0.06 10.51 13.25
CA THR A 74 -0.09 9.80 14.53
C THR A 74 1.15 9.80 15.41
N LEU A 75 2.34 10.03 14.84
CA LEU A 75 3.60 10.10 15.58
C LEU A 75 3.78 11.48 16.23
N ALA A 76 4.23 11.50 17.48
CA ALA A 76 4.78 12.71 18.10
C ALA A 76 6.19 12.96 17.54
N ASP A 77 6.65 14.22 17.54
CA ASP A 77 7.97 14.62 17.00
C ASP A 77 9.13 13.73 17.50
N GLU A 78 9.05 13.25 18.74
CA GLU A 78 10.05 12.38 19.39
C GLU A 78 10.16 10.96 18.77
N GLU A 79 9.15 10.46 18.05
CA GLU A 79 9.17 9.15 17.39
C GLU A 79 9.62 9.24 15.92
N LEU A 80 9.63 10.44 15.32
CA LEU A 80 10.18 10.68 13.97
C LEU A 80 11.71 10.63 13.97
N ASP A 81 12.35 11.10 15.04
CA ASP A 81 13.82 11.09 15.19
C ASP A 81 14.42 9.68 15.12
N VAL A 82 13.67 8.65 15.55
CA VAL A 82 14.11 7.24 15.51
C VAL A 82 14.12 6.68 14.08
N TRP A 83 13.29 7.22 13.17
CA TRP A 83 13.30 6.83 11.76
C TRP A 83 14.45 7.46 10.98
N GLU A 84 14.96 8.62 11.41
CA GLU A 84 16.09 9.29 10.75
C GLU A 84 17.42 8.55 10.95
N GLU A 85 17.52 7.69 11.97
CA GLU A 85 18.78 6.98 12.30
C GLU A 85 19.03 5.71 11.46
N GLU A 86 18.05 5.21 10.70
CA GLU A 86 18.31 4.14 9.73
C GLU A 86 19.05 4.71 8.50
N ASN A 87 20.38 4.81 8.61
CA ASN A 87 21.26 5.17 7.51
C ASN A 87 21.13 4.14 6.38
N ILE A 88 20.33 4.47 5.37
CA ILE A 88 20.25 3.72 4.13
C ILE A 88 21.52 4.03 3.32
N GLU A 89 22.56 3.22 3.49
CA GLU A 89 23.72 3.26 2.60
C GLU A 89 23.28 2.87 1.19
N THR A 90 23.32 3.83 0.26
CA THR A 90 23.00 3.63 -1.14
C THR A 90 24.19 4.00 -2.01
N ASN A 91 24.49 3.17 -3.01
CA ASN A 91 25.53 3.42 -4.00
C ASN A 91 25.08 4.40 -5.10
N ILE A 92 23.89 5.00 -4.96
CA ILE A 92 23.28 5.92 -5.93
C ILE A 92 23.52 7.35 -5.46
N SER A 93 23.93 8.23 -6.37
CA SER A 93 24.11 9.65 -6.06
C SER A 93 22.79 10.33 -5.71
N LEU A 94 22.84 11.42 -4.94
CA LEU A 94 21.66 12.22 -4.61
C LEU A 94 20.96 12.74 -5.87
N GLU A 95 21.74 13.18 -6.87
CA GLU A 95 21.23 13.65 -8.15
C GLU A 95 20.45 12.55 -8.87
N GLU A 96 20.98 11.33 -8.93
CA GLU A 96 20.29 10.18 -9.53
C GLU A 96 19.01 9.82 -8.77
N LEU A 97 19.03 9.88 -7.43
CA LEU A 97 17.83 9.65 -6.61
C LEU A 97 16.74 10.68 -6.90
N ILE A 98 17.11 11.96 -7.04
CA ILE A 98 16.16 13.02 -7.39
C ILE A 98 15.58 12.78 -8.80
N GLU A 99 16.40 12.36 -9.76
CA GLU A 99 15.94 12.07 -11.12
C GLU A 99 14.99 10.88 -11.18
N ILE A 100 15.32 9.79 -10.47
CA ILE A 100 14.46 8.61 -10.32
C ILE A 100 13.13 9.04 -9.69
N SER A 101 13.18 9.78 -8.58
CA SER A 101 11.99 10.25 -7.87
C SER A 101 11.08 11.11 -8.76
N ARG A 102 11.66 12.03 -9.56
CA ARG A 102 10.89 12.86 -10.50
C ARG A 102 10.23 12.02 -11.60
N ARG A 103 10.94 11.02 -12.13
CA ARG A 103 10.41 10.12 -13.16
C ARG A 103 9.25 9.29 -12.61
N ASP A 104 9.44 8.71 -11.43
CA ASP A 104 8.46 7.87 -10.77
C ASP A 104 7.25 8.68 -10.33
N TYR A 105 7.42 9.89 -9.81
CA TYR A 105 6.32 10.78 -9.48
C TYR A 105 5.45 11.12 -10.70
N ARG A 106 6.07 11.45 -11.85
CA ARG A 106 5.33 11.68 -13.10
C ARG A 106 4.57 10.44 -13.55
N LYS A 107 5.19 9.27 -13.45
CA LYS A 107 4.55 7.98 -13.77
C LYS A 107 3.34 7.75 -12.85
N PHE A 108 3.50 7.97 -11.55
CA PHE A 108 2.44 7.84 -10.55
C PHE A 108 1.26 8.74 -10.87
N LYS A 109 1.49 10.04 -11.07
CA LYS A 109 0.43 11.02 -11.38
C LYS A 109 -0.31 10.68 -12.67
N ARG A 110 0.41 10.30 -13.73
CA ARG A 110 -0.19 9.88 -15.00
C ARG A 110 -1.13 8.68 -14.83
N ILE A 111 -0.74 7.69 -14.02
CA ILE A 111 -1.58 6.51 -13.75
C ILE A 111 -2.76 6.89 -12.85
N GLU A 112 -2.52 7.72 -11.82
CA GLU A 112 -3.55 8.21 -10.90
C GLU A 112 -4.69 8.91 -11.65
N GLU A 113 -4.36 9.83 -12.57
CA GLU A 113 -5.34 10.58 -13.36
C GLU A 113 -6.20 9.63 -14.21
N LYS A 114 -5.55 8.70 -14.93
CA LYS A 114 -6.25 7.70 -15.74
C LYS A 114 -7.16 6.80 -14.92
N LEU A 115 -6.74 6.41 -13.71
CA LEU A 115 -7.55 5.58 -12.83
C LEU A 115 -8.72 6.35 -12.20
N LYS A 116 -8.54 7.65 -11.91
CA LYS A 116 -9.62 8.55 -11.46
C LYS A 116 -10.69 8.72 -12.54
N GLU A 117 -10.30 8.89 -13.80
CA GLU A 117 -11.23 8.94 -14.94
C GLU A 117 -12.07 7.67 -15.07
N LEU A 118 -11.55 6.53 -14.59
CA LEU A 118 -12.27 5.25 -14.55
C LEU A 118 -13.06 5.01 -13.26
N GLY A 119 -12.96 5.87 -12.25
CA GLY A 119 -13.61 5.71 -10.95
C GLY A 119 -13.03 4.58 -10.10
N VAL A 120 -11.77 4.18 -10.34
CA VAL A 120 -11.10 3.10 -9.60
C VAL A 120 -10.40 3.62 -8.34
N VAL A 121 -9.96 4.88 -8.35
CA VAL A 121 -9.23 5.56 -7.27
C VAL A 121 -9.89 6.89 -6.97
#